data_AF-A0A131XFK8-F1
#
_entry.id   AF-A0A131XFK8-F1
#
_cell.length_a   1.000
_cell.length_b   1.000
_cell.length_c   1.000
_cell.angle_alpha   90.00
_cell.angle_beta   90.00
_cell.angle_gamma   90.00
#
_symmetry.space_group_name_H-M   'P 1'
#
loop_
_entity.id
_entity.type
_entity.pdbx_description
1 polymer ?
#
loop_
_entity_poly.entity_id
_entity_poly.type
_entity_poly.pdbx_seq_one_letter_code
_entity_poly.pdbx_strand_id
1 'polypeptide(L)'
;MACLQGVRVLPSLLRNIVSAGIGHAFTSATKGATGRLQFLRSFVTVLPARTLDSSFSASLQPPKPLIVSRGFILPRVSQPLQLGGAASVAVQQSRNVTKFNCRNGQRRTCKAVIKRFMRLNCGLWIRPRTGRARKLWKKPDHIVQDLRTHVICNRTQSRMLDKMVGDYWKRPKYYVDDPYEPYHERNNFLHAKKTW
;
A
#
# COMPACT_ATOMS: atom_id res chain seq x y z
N MET A 1 -29.04 36.61 -42.14
CA MET A 1 -30.32 35.98 -41.78
C MET A 1 -30.01 34.97 -40.66
N ALA A 2 -29.76 35.41 -39.44
CA ALA A 2 -30.71 35.83 -38.42
C ALA A 2 -31.43 34.64 -37.73
N CYS A 3 -31.37 34.66 -36.39
CA CYS A 3 -32.27 33.96 -35.44
C CYS A 3 -32.08 32.43 -35.26
N LEU A 4 -32.04 31.83 -34.07
CA LEU A 4 -32.31 32.28 -32.70
C LEU A 4 -31.55 31.43 -31.68
N GLN A 5 -31.21 32.09 -30.56
CA GLN A 5 -30.74 31.51 -29.33
C GLN A 5 -31.83 30.67 -28.65
N GLY A 6 -31.43 29.59 -27.99
CA GLY A 6 -32.28 28.75 -27.16
C GLY A 6 -31.59 28.42 -25.83
N VAL A 7 -31.36 29.45 -25.03
CA VAL A 7 -30.93 29.34 -23.62
C VAL A 7 -32.09 28.76 -22.82
N ARG A 8 -32.00 27.50 -22.36
CA ARG A 8 -32.94 26.97 -21.37
C ARG A 8 -32.35 27.14 -19.98
N VAL A 9 -32.77 28.23 -19.35
CA VAL A 9 -32.55 28.57 -17.94
C VAL A 9 -33.43 27.68 -17.07
N LEU A 10 -32.84 27.20 -15.97
CA LEU A 10 -33.47 26.50 -14.85
C LEU A 10 -34.64 27.29 -14.24
N PRO A 11 -35.76 26.65 -13.83
CA PRO A 11 -36.65 27.23 -12.85
C PRO A 11 -36.21 26.85 -11.43
N SER A 12 -35.79 27.88 -10.70
CA SER A 12 -35.69 27.95 -9.25
C SER A 12 -37.07 27.74 -8.60
N LEU A 13 -37.20 26.71 -7.76
CA LEU A 13 -38.32 26.59 -6.83
C LEU A 13 -37.85 26.88 -5.40
N LEU A 14 -38.01 28.15 -5.04
CA LEU A 14 -38.14 28.63 -3.67
C LEU A 14 -39.40 28.02 -3.03
N ARG A 15 -39.27 27.27 -1.93
CA ARG A 15 -40.28 27.24 -0.85
C ARG A 15 -39.57 27.05 0.49
N ASN A 16 -39.44 28.18 1.19
CA ASN A 16 -39.14 28.27 2.60
C ASN A 16 -40.27 27.59 3.39
N ILE A 17 -39.91 26.67 4.29
CA ILE A 17 -40.82 26.17 5.31
C ILE A 17 -40.54 26.93 6.61
N VAL A 18 -41.62 27.52 7.08
CA VAL A 18 -41.80 28.33 8.27
C VAL A 18 -41.50 27.53 9.55
N SER A 19 -40.72 28.18 10.41
CA SER A 19 -40.85 28.30 11.86
C SER A 19 -41.79 27.32 12.60
N ALA A 20 -41.21 26.53 13.50
CA ALA A 20 -41.86 26.12 14.75
C ALA A 20 -40.80 26.08 15.86
N GLY A 21 -40.63 27.22 16.53
CA GLY A 21 -39.97 27.29 17.82
C GLY A 21 -40.95 26.88 18.91
N ILE A 22 -40.54 25.94 19.75
CA ILE A 22 -41.14 25.69 21.07
C ILE A 22 -39.99 25.79 22.06
N GLY A 23 -40.05 26.84 22.88
CA GLY A 23 -39.12 27.06 23.98
C GLY A 23 -39.58 26.44 25.30
N HIS A 24 -38.67 26.58 26.28
CA HIS A 24 -38.82 26.38 27.72
C HIS A 24 -38.73 24.92 28.20
N ALA A 25 -38.05 24.57 29.30
CA ALA A 25 -37.55 25.36 30.43
C ALA A 25 -36.31 24.71 31.08
N PHE A 26 -35.57 25.55 31.80
CA PHE A 26 -34.55 25.23 32.81
C PHE A 26 -35.06 24.26 33.87
N THR A 27 -34.21 23.34 34.34
CA THR A 27 -34.00 23.09 35.78
C THR A 27 -32.60 22.52 36.01
N SER A 28 -31.79 23.23 36.77
CA SER A 28 -30.55 22.77 37.38
C SER A 28 -30.86 21.78 38.50
N ALA A 29 -30.07 20.70 38.65
CA ALA A 29 -30.04 19.91 39.87
C ALA A 29 -28.62 19.45 40.18
N THR A 30 -28.22 19.78 41.40
CA THR A 30 -26.93 19.54 42.04
C THR A 30 -26.92 18.18 42.77
N LYS A 31 -25.72 17.81 43.26
CA LYS A 31 -25.36 16.68 44.16
C LYS A 31 -24.99 15.41 43.37
N GLY A 32 -23.78 14.84 43.47
CA GLY A 32 -22.94 14.67 44.65
C GLY A 32 -23.32 13.37 45.35
N ALA A 33 -22.72 12.26 44.94
CA ALA A 33 -22.75 11.01 45.71
C ALA A 33 -21.61 10.07 45.27
N THR A 34 -20.63 9.95 46.15
CA THR A 34 -19.69 8.83 46.28
C THR A 34 -20.44 7.50 46.43
N GLY A 35 -20.04 6.47 45.67
CA GLY A 35 -20.65 5.15 45.78
C GLY A 35 -19.83 4.06 45.09
N ARG A 36 -18.84 3.54 45.82
CA ARG A 36 -18.13 2.30 45.51
C ARG A 36 -19.08 1.13 45.73
N LEU A 37 -19.45 0.42 44.67
CA LEU A 37 -20.08 -0.89 44.77
C LEU A 37 -19.31 -1.89 43.92
N GLN A 38 -18.51 -2.69 44.62
CA GLN A 38 -17.98 -3.94 44.14
C GLN A 38 -19.13 -4.95 44.14
N PHE A 39 -19.39 -5.62 43.03
CA PHE A 39 -19.91 -6.98 43.07
C PHE A 39 -19.34 -7.80 41.92
N LEU A 40 -18.75 -8.90 42.34
CA LEU A 40 -18.22 -10.02 41.57
C LEU A 40 -19.29 -10.59 40.63
N ARG A 41 -18.86 -11.05 39.44
CA ARG A 41 -18.91 -12.47 39.07
C ARG A 41 -18.41 -12.72 37.63
N SER A 42 -17.41 -13.60 37.53
CA SER A 42 -17.23 -14.72 36.57
C SER A 42 -17.91 -14.57 35.20
N PHE A 43 -17.25 -14.73 34.05
CA PHE A 43 -16.43 -15.88 33.65
C PHE A 43 -15.46 -15.47 32.53
N VAL A 44 -14.16 -15.77 32.67
CA VAL A 44 -13.20 -15.73 31.56
C VAL A 44 -12.73 -17.16 31.33
N THR A 45 -13.18 -17.73 30.22
CA THR A 45 -12.66 -19.00 29.68
C THR A 45 -11.22 -18.77 29.22
N VAL A 46 -10.31 -19.53 29.83
CA VAL A 46 -8.90 -19.62 29.46
C VAL A 46 -8.80 -20.35 28.12
N LEU A 47 -8.27 -19.70 27.08
CA LEU A 47 -7.69 -20.38 25.92
C LEU A 47 -6.18 -20.56 26.16
N PRO A 48 -5.64 -21.79 26.26
CA PRO A 48 -4.21 -22.00 26.24
C PRO A 48 -3.67 -21.93 24.81
N ALA A 49 -2.46 -21.40 24.72
CA ALA A 49 -1.68 -21.31 23.51
C ALA A 49 -0.87 -22.61 23.27
N ARG A 50 -0.65 -22.91 21.98
CA ARG A 50 0.48 -23.68 21.40
C ARG A 50 0.54 -25.18 21.66
N THR A 51 0.43 -25.95 20.57
CA THR A 51 1.44 -26.94 20.20
C THR A 51 1.72 -26.85 18.70
N LEU A 52 3.00 -26.91 18.37
CA LEU A 52 3.53 -27.18 17.04
C LEU A 52 3.27 -28.66 16.78
N ASP A 53 2.72 -29.02 15.62
CA ASP A 53 3.00 -30.33 15.04
C ASP A 53 3.10 -30.21 13.52
N SER A 54 4.33 -30.45 13.08
CA SER A 54 4.75 -30.76 11.73
C SER A 54 4.04 -32.02 11.22
N SER A 55 3.58 -31.99 9.96
CA SER A 55 3.72 -33.07 8.96
C SER A 55 2.76 -32.84 7.79
N PHE A 56 3.25 -32.23 6.70
CA PHE A 56 2.60 -32.37 5.38
C PHE A 56 3.61 -33.04 4.44
N SER A 57 3.59 -34.37 4.42
CA SER A 57 4.20 -35.16 3.35
C SER A 57 3.34 -35.03 2.11
N ALA A 58 3.72 -34.13 1.20
CA ALA A 58 3.18 -34.12 -0.15
C ALA A 58 3.84 -35.26 -0.95
N SER A 59 3.12 -36.36 -1.09
CA SER A 59 3.43 -37.44 -2.03
C SER A 59 3.22 -36.92 -3.46
N LEU A 60 4.31 -36.53 -4.13
CA LEU A 60 4.32 -36.28 -5.56
C LEU A 60 4.60 -37.60 -6.28
N GLN A 61 3.55 -38.20 -6.84
CA GLN A 61 3.72 -39.23 -7.85
C GLN A 61 4.24 -38.58 -9.14
N PRO A 62 5.30 -39.11 -9.77
CA PRO A 62 5.62 -38.78 -11.16
C PRO A 62 4.73 -39.61 -12.11
N PRO A 63 4.29 -39.05 -13.26
CA PRO A 63 3.55 -39.80 -14.26
C PRO A 63 4.45 -40.85 -14.95
N LYS A 64 3.95 -42.07 -15.10
CA LYS A 64 4.60 -43.17 -15.83
C LYS A 64 4.42 -42.98 -17.34
N PRO A 65 5.48 -42.90 -18.15
CA PRO A 65 5.36 -43.08 -19.60
C PRO A 65 5.34 -44.57 -19.96
N LEU A 66 4.52 -44.89 -20.97
CA LEU A 66 4.26 -46.21 -21.52
C LEU A 66 5.52 -46.83 -22.13
N ILE A 67 5.81 -48.09 -21.76
CA ILE A 67 6.84 -48.92 -22.40
C ILE A 67 6.16 -49.76 -23.48
N VAL A 68 6.48 -49.47 -24.74
CA VAL A 68 6.34 -50.40 -25.86
C VAL A 68 7.71 -51.03 -26.10
N SER A 69 7.72 -52.37 -26.11
CA SER A 69 8.93 -53.18 -26.20
C SER A 69 9.38 -53.43 -27.63
N ARG A 70 10.71 -53.51 -27.76
CA ARG A 70 11.52 -54.29 -28.72
C ARG A 70 11.72 -53.74 -30.13
N GLY A 71 12.98 -53.46 -30.43
CA GLY A 71 13.59 -53.73 -31.72
C GLY A 71 14.67 -52.72 -32.11
N PHE A 72 15.86 -53.25 -32.39
CA PHE A 72 16.97 -52.65 -33.13
C PHE A 72 18.17 -52.10 -32.35
N ILE A 73 19.23 -52.91 -32.48
CA ILE A 73 20.64 -52.74 -32.13
C ILE A 73 21.27 -51.73 -33.08
N LEU A 74 22.09 -50.79 -32.59
CA LEU A 74 23.22 -50.19 -33.33
C LEU A 74 24.32 -49.70 -32.35
N PRO A 75 25.59 -49.64 -32.79
CA PRO A 75 26.75 -49.85 -31.93
C PRO A 75 27.24 -48.62 -31.18
N ARG A 76 27.85 -48.93 -30.04
CA ARG A 76 28.65 -48.09 -29.14
C ARG A 76 29.70 -47.28 -29.91
N VAL A 77 29.40 -46.00 -30.16
CA VAL A 77 30.41 -44.98 -30.45
C VAL A 77 30.92 -44.44 -29.12
N SER A 78 32.20 -44.70 -28.83
CA SER A 78 32.94 -44.06 -27.74
C SER A 78 33.12 -42.58 -28.06
N GLN A 79 32.27 -41.72 -27.48
CA GLN A 79 32.47 -40.27 -27.48
C GLN A 79 33.55 -39.90 -26.44
N PRO A 80 34.49 -39.01 -26.78
CA PRO A 80 35.43 -38.48 -25.80
C PRO A 80 34.68 -37.63 -24.78
N LEU A 81 35.08 -37.73 -23.50
CA LEU A 81 34.63 -36.87 -22.41
C LEU A 81 34.96 -35.40 -22.76
N GLN A 82 34.04 -34.71 -23.40
CA GLN A 82 34.04 -33.26 -23.40
C GLN A 82 33.63 -32.82 -22.01
N LEU A 83 34.58 -32.22 -21.29
CA LEU A 83 34.36 -31.46 -20.07
C LEU A 83 33.38 -30.33 -20.39
N GLY A 84 32.09 -30.66 -20.35
CA GLY A 84 31.01 -29.71 -20.52
C GLY A 84 31.13 -28.71 -19.39
N GLY A 85 31.54 -27.49 -19.74
CA GLY A 85 31.53 -26.37 -18.82
C GLY A 85 30.14 -26.27 -18.22
N ALA A 86 30.03 -26.58 -16.93
CA ALA A 86 28.85 -26.32 -16.15
C ALA A 86 28.63 -24.80 -16.22
N ALA A 87 27.76 -24.36 -17.13
CA ALA A 87 27.29 -23.00 -17.17
C ALA A 87 26.63 -22.76 -15.82
N SER A 88 27.37 -22.15 -14.90
CA SER A 88 26.82 -21.68 -13.65
C SER A 88 25.69 -20.75 -14.06
N VAL A 89 24.46 -21.15 -13.76
CA VAL A 89 23.31 -20.25 -13.86
C VAL A 89 23.62 -19.16 -12.85
N ALA A 90 24.30 -18.12 -13.32
CA ALA A 90 24.64 -16.96 -12.53
C ALA A 90 23.31 -16.39 -12.11
N VAL A 91 22.92 -16.67 -10.86
CA VAL A 91 21.70 -16.13 -10.25
C VAL A 91 21.80 -14.62 -10.40
N GLN A 92 21.06 -14.09 -11.37
CA GLN A 92 21.14 -12.68 -11.69
C GLN A 92 20.72 -11.93 -10.44
N GLN A 93 21.68 -11.24 -9.82
CA GLN A 93 21.43 -10.52 -8.59
C GLN A 93 20.39 -9.43 -8.88
N SER A 94 19.15 -9.65 -8.44
CA SER A 94 18.09 -8.64 -8.48
C SER A 94 18.33 -7.64 -7.35
N ARG A 95 19.33 -6.80 -7.52
CA ARG A 95 19.64 -5.73 -6.56
C ARG A 95 18.73 -4.55 -6.80
N ASN A 96 17.82 -4.31 -5.86
CA ASN A 96 16.90 -3.18 -5.90
C ASN A 96 17.63 -1.83 -5.80
N VAL A 97 18.80 -1.77 -5.16
CA VAL A 97 19.55 -0.55 -4.85
C VAL A 97 20.99 -0.64 -5.35
N THR A 98 21.45 0.40 -6.06
CA THR A 98 22.86 0.54 -6.47
C THR A 98 23.55 1.56 -5.57
N LYS A 99 24.42 1.08 -4.66
CA LYS A 99 25.14 1.92 -3.69
C LYS A 99 26.23 2.75 -4.34
N PHE A 100 27.02 2.14 -5.23
CA PHE A 100 28.11 2.77 -5.96
C PHE A 100 27.98 2.38 -7.43
N ASN A 101 27.98 3.37 -8.33
CA ASN A 101 27.99 3.14 -9.77
C ASN A 101 29.43 3.08 -10.27
N CYS A 102 29.73 2.16 -11.20
CA CYS A 102 31.05 1.95 -11.78
C CYS A 102 31.64 3.19 -12.46
N ARG A 103 30.82 4.11 -13.01
CA ARG A 103 31.32 5.29 -13.75
C ARG A 103 31.80 6.42 -12.85
N ASN A 104 31.05 6.72 -11.79
CA ASN A 104 31.26 7.92 -10.99
C ASN A 104 31.31 7.66 -9.48
N GLY A 105 31.20 6.39 -9.04
CA GLY A 105 31.18 6.02 -7.63
C GLY A 105 29.94 6.48 -6.87
N GLN A 106 28.97 7.15 -7.50
CA GLN A 106 27.82 7.72 -6.78
C GLN A 106 26.68 6.73 -6.60
N ARG A 107 25.87 6.95 -5.56
CA ARG A 107 24.62 6.24 -5.32
C ARG A 107 23.59 6.51 -6.41
N ARG A 108 22.89 5.47 -6.86
CA ARG A 108 21.78 5.61 -7.80
C ARG A 108 20.44 5.42 -7.11
N THR A 109 19.47 6.21 -7.58
CA THR A 109 18.12 6.20 -7.06
C THR A 109 17.27 5.18 -7.79
N CYS A 110 16.41 4.49 -7.04
CA CYS A 110 15.51 3.50 -7.60
C CYS A 110 14.37 4.20 -8.36
N LYS A 111 14.42 4.20 -9.70
CA LYS A 111 13.42 4.90 -10.53
C LYS A 111 12.00 4.40 -10.32
N ALA A 112 11.82 3.13 -9.98
CA ALA A 112 10.52 2.57 -9.65
C ALA A 112 9.86 3.25 -8.44
N VAL A 113 10.64 3.69 -7.46
CA VAL A 113 10.12 4.41 -6.27
C VAL A 113 9.58 5.77 -6.69
N ILE A 114 10.39 6.53 -7.42
CA ILE A 114 10.04 7.90 -7.88
C ILE A 114 8.76 7.89 -8.73
N LYS A 115 8.55 6.86 -9.55
CA LYS A 115 7.35 6.74 -10.39
C LYS A 115 6.07 6.39 -9.62
N ARG A 116 6.17 5.82 -8.42
CA ARG A 116 5.03 5.22 -7.70
C ARG A 116 4.70 5.93 -6.40
N PHE A 117 5.68 6.60 -5.80
CA PHE A 117 5.57 7.23 -4.50
C PHE A 117 6.00 8.69 -4.59
N MET A 118 5.27 9.54 -3.87
CA MET A 118 5.59 10.95 -3.73
C MET A 118 6.16 11.21 -2.33
N ARG A 119 7.21 12.02 -2.25
CA ARG A 119 7.86 12.39 -1.00
C ARG A 119 7.34 13.75 -0.52
N LEU A 120 6.90 13.82 0.73
CA LEU A 120 6.58 15.06 1.43
C LEU A 120 7.79 15.55 2.25
N ASN A 121 7.88 16.87 2.44
CA ASN A 121 8.97 17.51 3.21
C ASN A 121 8.98 17.06 4.68
N CYS A 122 7.81 16.78 5.28
CA CYS A 122 7.67 16.22 6.63
C CYS A 122 8.20 14.78 6.80
N GLY A 123 8.79 14.18 5.75
CA GLY A 123 9.39 12.84 5.79
C GLY A 123 8.42 11.69 5.50
N LEU A 124 7.17 12.01 5.17
CA LEU A 124 6.15 11.03 4.78
C LEU A 124 6.23 10.70 3.29
N TRP A 125 5.79 9.50 2.96
CA TRP A 125 5.60 9.06 1.58
C TRP A 125 4.12 8.78 1.33
N ILE A 126 3.63 9.28 0.20
CA ILE A 126 2.27 9.06 -0.27
C ILE A 126 2.29 8.07 -1.43
N ARG A 127 1.29 7.19 -1.47
CA ARG A 127 1.03 6.27 -2.57
C ARG A 127 -0.47 6.17 -2.88
N PRO A 128 -0.84 5.79 -4.11
CA PRO A 128 -2.18 5.31 -4.38
C PRO A 128 -2.42 3.92 -3.76
N ARG A 129 -3.69 3.57 -3.53
CA ARG A 129 -4.08 2.19 -3.24
C ARG A 129 -3.86 1.30 -4.46
N THR A 130 -3.41 0.07 -4.21
CA THR A 130 -3.20 -0.91 -5.28
C THR A 130 -4.53 -1.37 -5.87
N GLY A 131 -4.54 -1.72 -7.15
CA GLY A 131 -5.75 -2.22 -7.80
C GLY A 131 -6.84 -1.17 -8.06
N ARG A 132 -6.56 0.14 -7.88
CA ARG A 132 -7.53 1.23 -8.11
C ARG A 132 -8.09 1.32 -9.52
N ALA A 133 -7.41 0.76 -10.51
CA ALA A 133 -7.82 0.77 -11.92
C ALA A 133 -8.17 -0.62 -12.45
N ARG A 134 -8.25 -1.64 -11.58
CA ARG A 134 -8.43 -3.04 -11.98
C ARG A 134 -9.74 -3.59 -11.44
N LYS A 135 -10.47 -4.32 -12.31
CA LYS A 135 -11.70 -5.05 -12.00
C LYS A 135 -12.72 -4.18 -11.25
N LEU A 136 -12.91 -2.94 -11.70
CA LEU A 136 -13.80 -1.97 -11.04
C LEU A 136 -15.26 -2.41 -11.06
N TRP A 137 -15.70 -3.03 -12.15
CA TRP A 137 -17.06 -3.56 -12.30
C TRP A 137 -17.45 -4.64 -11.29
N LYS A 138 -16.47 -5.34 -10.69
CA LYS A 138 -16.72 -6.34 -9.62
C LYS A 138 -16.81 -5.71 -8.23
N LYS A 139 -16.38 -4.46 -8.08
CA LYS A 139 -16.20 -3.83 -6.77
C LYS A 139 -17.41 -2.95 -6.47
N PRO A 140 -17.92 -2.96 -5.24
CA PRO A 140 -18.98 -2.05 -4.85
C PRO A 140 -18.43 -0.62 -4.73
N ASP A 141 -19.32 0.37 -4.86
CA ASP A 141 -18.95 1.78 -4.99
C ASP A 141 -18.13 2.32 -3.81
N HIS A 142 -18.46 1.92 -2.57
CA HIS A 142 -17.72 2.36 -1.38
C HIS A 142 -16.24 1.92 -1.40
N ILE A 143 -15.95 0.72 -1.94
CA ILE A 143 -14.57 0.25 -2.12
C ILE A 143 -13.89 1.02 -3.26
N VAL A 144 -14.62 1.33 -4.33
CA VAL A 144 -14.08 2.13 -5.45
C VAL A 144 -13.70 3.53 -4.97
N GLN A 145 -14.51 4.15 -4.11
CA GLN A 145 -14.21 5.44 -3.49
C GLN A 145 -12.95 5.36 -2.62
N ASP A 146 -12.85 4.39 -1.72
CA ASP A 146 -11.65 4.20 -0.88
C ASP A 146 -10.39 3.96 -1.73
N LEU A 147 -10.48 3.19 -2.82
CA LEU A 147 -9.36 2.94 -3.74
C LEU A 147 -8.86 4.19 -4.48
N ARG A 148 -9.70 5.21 -4.65
CA ARG A 148 -9.31 6.48 -5.27
C ARG A 148 -8.49 7.35 -4.31
N THR A 149 -8.59 7.10 -3.00
CA THR A 149 -7.85 7.86 -1.98
C THR A 149 -6.34 7.58 -2.02
N HIS A 150 -5.58 8.62 -1.69
CA HIS A 150 -4.14 8.50 -1.47
C HIS A 150 -3.87 8.14 -0.01
N VAL A 151 -2.91 7.25 0.21
CA VAL A 151 -2.60 6.72 1.54
C VAL A 151 -1.12 6.89 1.85
N ILE A 152 -0.85 7.20 3.11
CA ILE A 152 0.49 7.39 3.64
C ILE A 152 1.15 6.02 3.88
N CYS A 153 2.46 5.94 3.68
CA CYS A 153 3.24 4.73 3.96
C CYS A 153 3.51 4.53 5.46
N ASN A 154 3.68 3.27 5.85
CA ASN A 154 4.08 2.91 7.21
C ASN A 154 5.51 3.39 7.51
N ARG A 155 5.86 3.55 8.79
CA ARG A 155 7.19 4.00 9.22
C ARG A 155 8.34 3.16 8.64
N THR A 156 8.19 1.83 8.66
CA THR A 156 9.19 0.89 8.13
C THR A 156 9.38 1.05 6.62
N GLN A 157 8.28 1.20 5.89
CA GLN A 157 8.28 1.44 4.45
C GLN A 157 8.95 2.77 4.12
N SER A 158 8.58 3.85 4.80
CA SER A 158 9.21 5.16 4.62
C SER A 158 10.72 5.11 4.85
N ARG A 159 11.18 4.43 5.91
CA ARG A 159 12.62 4.24 6.17
C ARG A 159 13.33 3.44 5.07
N MET A 160 12.66 2.46 4.47
CA MET A 160 13.19 1.70 3.34
C MET A 160 13.28 2.57 2.08
N LEU A 161 12.24 3.35 1.77
CA LEU A 161 12.19 4.24 0.62
C LEU A 161 13.27 5.33 0.70
N ASP A 162 13.52 5.86 1.89
CA ASP A 162 14.59 6.84 2.14
C ASP A 162 15.98 6.29 1.84
N LYS A 163 16.19 5.00 2.10
CA LYS A 163 17.42 4.32 1.70
C LYS A 163 17.46 4.15 0.18
N MET A 164 16.35 3.83 -0.46
CA MET A 164 16.30 3.57 -1.91
C MET A 164 16.48 4.83 -2.78
N VAL A 165 16.28 6.01 -2.20
CA VAL A 165 16.30 7.29 -2.89
C VAL A 165 17.48 8.14 -2.40
N GLY A 166 17.96 9.05 -3.25
CA GLY A 166 19.09 9.93 -2.97
C GLY A 166 18.65 11.29 -2.46
N ASP A 167 19.60 12.08 -1.99
CA ASP A 167 19.32 13.34 -1.26
C ASP A 167 18.58 14.38 -2.09
N TYR A 168 18.80 14.40 -3.41
CA TYR A 168 18.08 15.28 -4.34
C TYR A 168 16.55 15.25 -4.18
N TRP A 169 15.97 14.08 -3.89
CA TRP A 169 14.51 13.93 -3.76
C TRP A 169 13.99 14.19 -2.34
N LYS A 170 14.89 14.32 -1.36
CA LYS A 170 14.54 14.65 0.03
C LYS A 170 14.56 16.17 0.26
N ARG A 171 15.23 16.92 -0.61
CA ARG A 171 15.28 18.38 -0.57
C ARG A 171 13.87 18.96 -0.78
N PRO A 172 13.49 20.00 0.00
CA PRO A 172 12.20 20.66 -0.15
C PRO A 172 12.13 21.34 -1.52
N LYS A 173 10.94 21.30 -2.12
CA LYS A 173 10.64 21.91 -3.41
C LYS A 173 9.35 22.70 -3.28
N TYR A 174 9.33 23.88 -3.86
CA TYR A 174 8.16 24.76 -3.89
C TYR A 174 7.76 24.92 -5.35
N TYR A 175 6.63 24.33 -5.71
CA TYR A 175 6.05 24.47 -7.04
C TYR A 175 4.90 25.47 -6.97
N VAL A 176 4.64 26.14 -8.09
CA VAL A 176 3.47 27.01 -8.22
C VAL A 176 2.23 26.12 -8.24
N ASP A 177 1.25 26.45 -7.39
CA ASP A 177 -0.05 25.77 -7.27
C ASP A 177 0.02 24.26 -6.93
N ASP A 178 0.92 23.84 -6.04
CA ASP A 178 0.96 22.44 -5.57
C ASP A 178 -0.24 22.12 -4.65
N PRO A 179 -1.12 21.16 -5.01
CA PRO A 179 -2.22 20.75 -4.14
C PRO A 179 -1.76 20.11 -2.82
N TYR A 180 -0.49 19.69 -2.71
CA TYR A 180 0.05 19.05 -1.51
C TYR A 180 0.82 19.98 -0.57
N GLU A 181 0.95 21.27 -0.90
CA GLU A 181 1.70 22.26 -0.12
C GLU A 181 1.32 22.26 1.39
N PRO A 182 0.02 22.23 1.78
CA PRO A 182 -0.36 22.25 3.19
C PRO A 182 0.09 21.02 3.99
N TYR A 183 0.40 19.91 3.31
CA TYR A 183 0.80 18.65 3.95
C TYR A 183 2.32 18.47 4.05
N HIS A 184 3.10 19.41 3.53
CA HIS A 184 4.55 19.41 3.65
C HIS A 184 5.02 19.69 5.07
N GLU A 185 4.23 20.42 5.86
CA GLU A 185 4.48 20.65 7.27
C GLU A 185 3.56 19.80 8.14
N ARG A 186 4.04 19.49 9.36
CA ARG A 186 3.29 18.67 10.31
C ARG A 186 3.04 19.48 11.58
N ASN A 187 1.85 20.05 11.68
CA ASN A 187 1.43 20.89 12.80
C ASN A 187 0.90 20.06 13.98
N ASN A 188 1.01 20.58 15.20
CA ASN A 188 0.42 20.02 16.43
C ASN A 188 1.04 18.71 16.94
N PHE A 189 2.35 18.52 16.74
CA PHE A 189 3.08 17.40 17.37
C PHE A 189 4.17 17.94 18.27
N LEU A 190 4.21 17.46 19.51
CA LEU A 190 5.18 17.85 20.54
C LEU A 190 6.65 17.70 20.07
N HIS A 191 6.91 16.72 19.21
CA HIS A 191 8.26 16.37 18.73
C HIS A 191 8.31 16.23 17.21
N ALA A 192 7.83 17.22 16.47
CA ALA A 192 8.02 17.28 15.02
C ALA A 192 9.43 17.80 14.68
N LYS A 193 10.33 16.90 14.29
CA LYS A 193 11.61 17.29 13.69
C LYS A 193 11.42 17.56 12.20
N LYS A 194 11.91 18.69 11.71
CA LYS A 194 12.07 18.94 10.27
C LYS A 194 13.16 17.97 9.76
N THR A 195 12.86 17.15 8.75
CA THR A 195 13.69 16.00 8.33
C THR A 195 14.41 16.21 6.98
N TRP A 196 14.64 17.47 6.61
CA TRP A 196 15.32 17.85 5.36
C TRP A 196 16.70 18.45 5.60
#